data_AF-E0S971-F1
#
_entry.id   AF-E0S971-F1
#
_cell.length_a   1.000
_cell.length_b   1.000
_cell.length_c   1.000
_cell.angle_alpha   90.00
_cell.angle_beta   90.00
_cell.angle_gamma   90.00
#
_symmetry.space_group_name_H-M   'P 1'
#
loop_
_entity.id
_entity.type
_entity.pdbx_description
1 polymer ?
#
loop_
_entity_poly.entity_id
_entity_poly.type
_entity_poly.pdbx_seq_one_letter_code
_entity_poly.pdbx_strand_id
1 'polypeptide(L)'
;MENSVERIIGYRWEIIEACIKLDLPVTVRSTSIQIFDRAIGKMLRGKKEMRDVIYAIVIVASKCEDLHGNIDTLIKRLPGSNKKNIFNYESELFEVLDYNFHFPSLYLRMYGVLALLQEKGLIKVARDTPEATEGDKGEEIFVYSGEDCIVPCINKLWKLSVERMDKILILGREPYKEIELVYASLYFPCEMFGFLSFSFSKDNVIRLRNACESFRPPETK
;
A
#
# COMPACT_ATOMS: atom_id res chain seq x y z
N MET A 1 -22.73 -4.90 -16.96
CA MET A 1 -21.63 -5.78 -16.52
C MET A 1 -20.52 -4.86 -16.04
N GLU A 2 -20.16 -4.89 -14.75
CA GLU A 2 -18.97 -4.16 -14.28
C GLU A 2 -17.74 -4.64 -15.06
N ASN A 3 -16.89 -3.71 -15.48
CA ASN A 3 -15.66 -4.04 -16.18
C ASN A 3 -14.78 -4.90 -15.26
N SER A 4 -14.13 -5.95 -15.78
CA SER A 4 -13.22 -6.80 -15.01
C SER A 4 -12.15 -6.02 -14.24
N VAL A 5 -11.72 -4.88 -14.79
CA VAL A 5 -10.77 -3.95 -14.17
C VAL A 5 -11.38 -3.24 -12.96
N GLU A 6 -12.60 -2.71 -13.08
CA GLU A 6 -13.31 -2.03 -11.98
C GLU A 6 -13.53 -2.98 -10.80
N ARG A 7 -13.86 -4.25 -11.10
CA ARG A 7 -14.02 -5.28 -10.06
C ARG A 7 -12.71 -5.55 -9.31
N ILE A 8 -11.60 -5.66 -10.03
CA ILE A 8 -10.27 -5.85 -9.43
C ILE A 8 -9.90 -4.67 -8.53
N ILE A 9 -10.10 -3.45 -9.02
CA ILE A 9 -9.89 -2.22 -8.22
C ILE A 9 -10.77 -2.23 -6.97
N GLY A 10 -12.04 -2.63 -7.10
CA GLY A 10 -12.96 -2.78 -5.98
C GLY A 10 -12.47 -3.77 -4.93
N TYR A 11 -12.00 -4.95 -5.34
CA TYR A 11 -11.47 -5.94 -4.39
C TYR A 11 -10.17 -5.49 -3.72
N ARG A 12 -9.27 -4.82 -4.46
CA ARG A 12 -8.06 -4.24 -3.87
C ARG A 12 -8.40 -3.14 -2.86
N TRP A 13 -9.38 -2.31 -3.17
CA TRP A 13 -9.91 -1.32 -2.22
C TRP A 13 -10.44 -2.00 -0.95
N GLU A 14 -11.27 -3.04 -1.09
CA GLU A 14 -11.79 -3.81 0.04
C GLU A 14 -10.69 -4.45 0.90
N ILE A 15 -9.59 -4.92 0.29
CA ILE A 15 -8.42 -5.46 1.01
C ILE A 15 -7.77 -4.37 1.87
N ILE A 16 -7.50 -3.18 1.30
CA ILE A 16 -6.87 -2.07 2.02
C ILE A 16 -7.76 -1.60 3.18
N GLU A 17 -9.06 -1.43 2.92
CA GLU A 17 -10.04 -1.04 3.94
C GLU A 17 -10.13 -2.06 5.08
N ALA A 18 -10.11 -3.36 4.76
CA ALA A 18 -10.09 -4.40 5.78
C ALA A 18 -8.84 -4.29 6.66
N CYS A 19 -7.66 -4.08 6.07
CA CYS A 19 -6.41 -3.91 6.82
C CYS A 19 -6.47 -2.66 7.73
N ILE A 20 -6.96 -1.53 7.23
CA ILE A 20 -7.11 -0.29 8.00
C ILE A 20 -8.08 -0.48 9.17
N LYS A 21 -9.26 -1.04 8.91
CA LYS A 21 -10.29 -1.27 9.95
C LYS A 21 -9.81 -2.21 11.06
N LEU A 22 -8.92 -3.13 10.72
CA LEU A 22 -8.34 -4.08 11.65
C LEU A 22 -7.12 -3.52 12.40
N ASP A 23 -6.65 -2.32 12.04
CA ASP A 23 -5.44 -1.69 12.55
C ASP A 23 -4.18 -2.54 12.28
N LEU A 24 -4.09 -3.10 11.08
CA LEU A 24 -2.94 -3.91 10.66
C LEU A 24 -1.80 -3.00 10.16
N PRO A 25 -0.53 -3.42 10.38
CA PRO A 25 0.64 -2.74 9.82
C PRO A 25 0.53 -2.55 8.31
N VAL A 26 1.13 -1.47 7.82
CA VAL A 26 1.15 -1.16 6.38
C VAL A 26 1.78 -2.27 5.53
N THR A 27 2.72 -3.05 6.08
CA THR A 27 3.33 -4.16 5.35
C THR A 27 2.31 -5.24 4.96
N VAL A 28 1.35 -5.53 5.84
CA VAL A 28 0.23 -6.45 5.56
C VAL A 28 -0.60 -5.99 4.37
N ARG A 29 -0.74 -4.68 4.16
CA ARG A 29 -1.47 -4.12 3.00
C ARG A 29 -0.78 -4.50 1.69
N SER A 30 0.54 -4.29 1.60
CA SER A 30 1.32 -4.64 0.41
C SER A 30 1.29 -6.15 0.17
N THR A 31 1.51 -6.94 1.22
CA THR A 31 1.51 -8.41 1.15
C THR A 31 0.15 -8.96 0.74
N SER A 32 -0.95 -8.40 1.25
CA SER A 32 -2.30 -8.79 0.86
C SER A 32 -2.56 -8.53 -0.63
N ILE A 33 -2.14 -7.38 -1.16
CA ILE A 33 -2.30 -7.05 -2.59
C ILE A 33 -1.46 -7.99 -3.46
N GLN A 34 -0.23 -8.30 -3.05
CA GLN A 34 0.63 -9.24 -3.78
C GLN A 34 0.05 -10.67 -3.80
N ILE A 35 -0.47 -11.16 -2.66
CA ILE A 35 -1.17 -12.44 -2.59
C ILE A 35 -2.38 -12.41 -3.54
N PHE A 36 -3.18 -11.36 -3.47
CA PHE A 36 -4.35 -11.20 -4.33
C PHE A 36 -3.96 -11.25 -5.82
N ASP A 37 -2.92 -10.52 -6.23
CA ASP A 37 -2.48 -10.49 -7.62
C ASP A 37 -1.98 -11.85 -8.12
N ARG A 38 -1.34 -12.65 -7.25
CA ARG A 38 -0.93 -14.03 -7.57
C ARG A 38 -2.12 -15.00 -7.61
N ALA A 39 -3.17 -14.76 -6.83
CA ALA A 39 -4.29 -15.68 -6.65
C ALA A 39 -5.50 -15.39 -7.55
N ILE A 40 -5.74 -14.13 -7.95
CA ILE A 40 -7.01 -13.68 -8.53
C ILE A 40 -7.40 -14.40 -9.82
N GLY A 41 -6.43 -14.80 -10.65
CA GLY A 41 -6.69 -15.55 -11.89
C GLY A 41 -7.19 -16.98 -11.65
N LYS A 42 -6.92 -17.56 -10.49
CA LYS A 42 -7.29 -18.95 -10.12
C LYS A 42 -8.47 -19.01 -9.16
N MET A 43 -8.67 -17.95 -8.36
CA MET A 43 -9.65 -17.89 -7.28
C MET A 43 -10.77 -16.86 -7.52
N LEU A 44 -10.99 -16.41 -8.76
CA LEU A 44 -12.12 -15.52 -9.05
C LEU A 44 -13.45 -16.25 -8.78
N ARG A 45 -14.25 -15.70 -7.88
CA ARG A 45 -15.55 -16.24 -7.46
C ARG A 45 -16.69 -15.21 -7.62
N GLY A 46 -17.90 -15.60 -7.26
CA GLY A 46 -19.04 -14.68 -7.16
C GLY A 46 -18.82 -13.61 -6.07
N LYS A 47 -19.50 -12.45 -6.16
CA LYS A 47 -19.29 -11.30 -5.25
C LYS A 47 -19.41 -11.67 -3.76
N LYS A 48 -20.36 -12.55 -3.40
CA LYS A 48 -20.57 -12.99 -2.02
C LYS A 48 -19.41 -13.83 -1.48
N GLU A 49 -18.83 -14.68 -2.32
CA GLU A 49 -17.69 -15.54 -1.97
C GLU A 49 -16.37 -14.77 -1.97
N MET A 50 -16.22 -13.78 -2.84
CA MET A 50 -15.01 -12.95 -2.91
C MET A 50 -14.69 -12.22 -1.60
N ARG A 51 -15.70 -11.91 -0.78
CA ARG A 51 -15.47 -11.31 0.54
C ARG A 51 -14.73 -12.26 1.47
N ASP A 52 -15.15 -13.53 1.54
CA ASP A 52 -14.48 -14.54 2.37
C ASP A 52 -13.06 -14.82 1.83
N VAL A 53 -12.87 -14.78 0.50
CA VAL A 53 -11.53 -14.87 -0.13
C VAL A 53 -10.64 -13.69 0.26
N ILE A 54 -11.15 -12.45 0.19
CA ILE A 54 -10.43 -11.23 0.61
C ILE A 54 -10.00 -11.34 2.08
N TYR A 55 -10.90 -11.81 2.95
CA TYR A 55 -10.57 -12.01 4.36
C TYR A 55 -9.51 -13.09 4.56
N ALA A 56 -9.58 -14.21 3.83
CA ALA A 56 -8.53 -15.23 3.86
C ALA A 56 -7.17 -14.65 3.42
N ILE A 57 -7.13 -13.82 2.38
CA ILE A 57 -5.92 -13.13 1.91
C ILE A 57 -5.32 -12.26 3.02
N VAL A 58 -6.13 -11.45 3.70
CA VAL A 58 -5.67 -10.57 4.79
C VAL A 58 -5.13 -11.40 5.97
N ILE A 59 -5.78 -12.52 6.30
CA ILE A 59 -5.29 -13.44 7.34
C ILE A 59 -3.94 -14.06 6.96
N VAL A 60 -3.80 -14.59 5.74
CA VAL A 60 -2.55 -15.19 5.27
C VAL A 60 -1.45 -14.15 5.23
N ALA A 61 -1.73 -12.93 4.74
CA ALA A 61 -0.78 -11.83 4.74
C ALA A 61 -0.32 -11.47 6.16
N SER A 62 -1.25 -11.43 7.12
CA SER A 62 -0.92 -11.17 8.53
C SER A 62 0.02 -12.23 9.10
N LYS A 63 -0.19 -13.51 8.75
CA LYS A 63 0.71 -14.61 9.15
C LYS A 63 2.10 -14.48 8.51
N CYS A 64 2.18 -14.05 7.25
CA CYS A 64 3.46 -13.85 6.56
C CYS A 64 4.30 -12.71 7.17
N GLU A 65 3.64 -11.71 7.73
CA GLU A 65 4.26 -10.54 8.39
C GLU A 65 4.47 -10.75 9.90
N ASP A 66 4.52 -12.01 10.35
CA ASP A 66 4.77 -12.42 11.74
C ASP A 66 3.85 -11.77 12.78
N LEU A 67 2.60 -11.46 12.41
CA LEU A 67 1.60 -10.99 13.38
C LEU A 67 1.09 -12.16 14.21
N HIS A 68 1.73 -12.36 15.37
CA HIS A 68 1.33 -13.31 16.39
C HIS A 68 0.12 -12.78 17.19
N GLY A 69 -1.06 -12.82 16.56
CA GLY A 69 -2.34 -12.47 17.19
C GLY A 69 -3.28 -13.67 17.28
N ASN A 70 -4.28 -13.59 18.15
CA ASN A 70 -5.40 -14.53 18.11
C ASN A 70 -6.23 -14.26 16.85
N ILE A 71 -6.03 -15.09 15.81
CA ILE A 71 -6.73 -15.03 14.52
C ILE A 71 -8.25 -15.03 14.71
N ASP A 72 -8.77 -15.73 15.72
CA ASP A 72 -10.21 -15.74 15.99
C ASP A 72 -10.73 -14.37 16.40
N THR A 73 -9.92 -13.58 17.11
CA THR A 73 -10.26 -12.18 17.45
C THR A 73 -10.28 -11.31 16.20
N LEU A 74 -9.38 -11.57 15.26
CA LEU A 74 -9.26 -10.83 14.01
C LEU A 74 -10.45 -11.15 13.07
N ILE A 75 -10.82 -12.43 12.94
CA ILE A 75 -11.99 -12.88 12.19
C ILE A 75 -13.29 -12.31 12.78
N LYS A 76 -13.43 -12.25 14.11
CA LYS A 76 -14.63 -11.68 14.77
C LYS A 76 -14.85 -10.19 14.44
N ARG A 77 -13.79 -9.45 14.10
CA ARG A 77 -13.87 -8.03 13.71
C ARG A 77 -14.26 -7.84 12.24
N LEU A 78 -14.30 -8.90 11.45
CA LEU A 78 -14.64 -8.87 10.03
C LEU A 78 -16.16 -9.06 9.82
N PRO A 79 -16.88 -8.04 9.31
CA PRO A 79 -18.34 -8.06 9.22
C PRO A 79 -18.85 -9.07 8.18
N GLY A 80 -19.86 -9.86 8.56
CA GLY A 80 -20.48 -10.84 7.66
C GLY A 80 -19.53 -11.97 7.22
N SER A 81 -18.45 -12.20 7.98
CA SER A 81 -17.49 -13.26 7.74
C SER A 81 -18.07 -14.64 8.07
N ASN A 82 -17.76 -15.63 7.23
CA ASN A 82 -17.95 -17.04 7.60
C ASN A 82 -16.58 -17.66 7.93
N LYS A 83 -16.31 -17.85 9.23
CA LYS A 83 -15.05 -18.43 9.74
C LYS A 83 -14.66 -19.72 9.01
N LYS A 84 -15.62 -20.62 8.75
CA LYS A 84 -15.36 -21.89 8.07
C LYS A 84 -14.92 -21.68 6.63
N ASN A 85 -15.58 -20.77 5.90
CA ASN A 85 -15.21 -20.46 4.53
C ASN A 85 -13.83 -19.81 4.45
N ILE A 86 -13.51 -18.88 5.36
CA ILE A 86 -12.21 -18.21 5.41
C ILE A 86 -11.08 -19.24 5.55
N PHE A 87 -11.21 -20.23 6.43
CA PHE A 87 -10.19 -21.27 6.59
C PHE A 87 -10.09 -22.21 5.39
N ASN A 88 -11.21 -22.50 4.72
CA ASN A 88 -11.19 -23.27 3.49
C ASN A 88 -10.41 -22.51 2.39
N TYR A 89 -10.67 -21.21 2.23
CA TYR A 89 -9.96 -20.37 1.26
C TYR A 89 -8.50 -20.12 1.64
N GLU A 90 -8.17 -20.07 2.94
CA GLU A 90 -6.77 -20.05 3.38
C GLU A 90 -6.02 -21.29 2.88
N SER A 91 -6.62 -22.47 3.00
CA SER A 91 -6.01 -23.71 2.53
C SER A 91 -5.84 -23.69 1.00
N GLU A 92 -6.84 -23.22 0.26
CA GLU A 92 -6.77 -23.04 -1.20
C GLU A 92 -5.69 -22.02 -1.61
N LEU A 93 -5.51 -20.93 -0.84
CA LEU A 93 -4.46 -19.94 -1.07
C LEU A 93 -3.06 -20.55 -0.95
N PHE A 94 -2.83 -21.43 0.02
CA PHE A 94 -1.53 -22.11 0.15
C PHE A 94 -1.16 -22.92 -1.09
N GLU A 95 -2.13 -23.65 -1.64
CA GLU A 95 -1.95 -24.41 -2.88
C GLU A 95 -1.74 -23.47 -4.09
N VAL A 96 -2.54 -22.41 -4.19
CA VAL A 96 -2.47 -21.44 -5.29
C VAL A 96 -1.14 -20.69 -5.34
N LEU A 97 -0.57 -20.40 -4.16
CA LEU A 97 0.72 -19.74 -3.97
C LEU A 97 1.92 -20.70 -4.06
N ASP A 98 1.68 -22.00 -4.21
CA ASP A 98 2.73 -23.04 -4.20
C ASP A 98 3.65 -22.92 -2.97
N TYR A 99 3.04 -22.62 -1.83
CA TYR A 99 3.72 -22.38 -0.55
C TYR A 99 4.83 -21.30 -0.58
N ASN A 100 4.84 -20.42 -1.60
CA ASN A 100 5.80 -19.32 -1.71
C ASN A 100 5.25 -18.05 -1.05
N PHE A 101 5.63 -17.86 0.22
CA PHE A 101 5.18 -16.75 1.05
C PHE A 101 6.17 -15.57 1.11
N HIS A 102 7.11 -15.49 0.17
CA HIS A 102 8.02 -14.34 0.10
C HIS A 102 7.39 -13.18 -0.69
N PHE A 103 7.08 -12.10 0.03
CA PHE A 103 6.45 -10.89 -0.48
C PHE A 103 7.22 -9.63 -0.04
N PRO A 104 8.10 -9.07 -0.87
CA PRO A 104 8.82 -7.85 -0.53
C PRO A 104 7.87 -6.66 -0.32
N SER A 105 7.98 -5.98 0.82
CA SER A 105 7.12 -4.83 1.13
C SER A 105 7.58 -3.54 0.45
N LEU A 106 6.69 -2.90 -0.32
CA LEU A 106 6.95 -1.57 -0.91
C LEU A 106 7.07 -0.47 0.15
N TYR A 107 6.40 -0.60 1.30
CA TYR A 107 6.51 0.37 2.40
C TYR A 107 7.89 0.30 3.07
N LEU A 108 8.46 -0.90 3.24
CA LEU A 108 9.83 -1.04 3.74
C LEU A 108 10.85 -0.42 2.77
N ARG A 109 10.64 -0.58 1.46
CA ARG A 109 11.47 0.10 0.46
C ARG A 109 11.33 1.61 0.52
N MET A 110 10.11 2.12 0.77
CA MET A 110 9.87 3.54 0.97
C MET A 110 10.66 4.09 2.16
N TYR A 111 10.68 3.37 3.30
CA TYR A 111 11.57 3.71 4.42
C TYR A 111 13.05 3.74 4.02
N GLY A 112 13.50 2.73 3.28
CA GLY A 112 14.88 2.67 2.78
C GLY A 112 15.25 3.86 1.90
N VAL A 113 14.37 4.28 0.99
CA VAL A 113 14.57 5.47 0.15
C VAL A 113 14.64 6.74 1.00
N LEU A 114 13.74 6.91 1.97
CA LEU A 114 13.77 8.06 2.88
C LEU A 114 15.09 8.12 3.67
N ALA A 115 15.56 6.99 4.19
CA ALA A 115 16.82 6.90 4.92
C ALA A 115 18.02 7.27 4.02
N LEU A 116 18.03 6.80 2.77
CA LEU A 116 19.09 7.15 1.80
C LEU A 116 19.09 8.63 1.43
N LEU A 117 17.92 9.23 1.23
CA LEU A 117 17.81 10.67 0.97
C LEU A 117 18.34 11.48 2.17
N GLN A 118 18.06 11.03 3.40
CA GLN A 118 18.52 11.71 4.61
C GLN A 118 20.03 11.57 4.81
N GLU A 119 20.57 10.36 4.61
CA GLU A 119 22.01 10.08 4.70
C GLU A 119 22.81 10.94 3.72
N LYS A 120 22.30 11.12 2.50
CA LYS A 120 22.88 12.01 1.49
C LYS A 120 22.67 13.51 1.74
N GLY A 121 21.99 13.88 2.81
CA GLY A 121 21.69 15.28 3.14
C GLY A 121 20.69 15.96 2.20
N LEU A 122 19.99 15.19 1.36
CA LEU A 122 18.99 15.69 0.40
C LEU A 122 17.67 16.01 1.08
N ILE A 123 17.37 15.36 2.21
CA ILE A 123 16.23 15.72 3.07
C ILE A 123 16.72 16.07 4.47
N LYS A 124 16.13 17.11 5.06
CA LYS A 124 16.36 17.54 6.44
C LYS A 124 15.02 17.70 7.14
N VAL A 125 14.86 17.09 8.31
CA VAL A 125 13.65 17.29 9.12
C VAL A 125 13.85 18.54 9.97
N ALA A 126 12.85 19.43 10.00
CA ALA A 126 12.88 20.62 10.85
C ALA A 126 13.04 20.21 12.33
N ARG A 127 13.92 20.90 13.06
CA ARG A 127 14.27 20.53 14.45
C ARG A 127 13.13 20.69 15.45
N ASP A 128 12.20 21.59 15.14
CA ASP A 128 10.99 21.85 15.92
C ASP A 128 9.79 21.38 15.12
N THR A 129 9.60 20.07 15.01
CA THR A 129 8.35 19.49 14.52
C THR A 129 7.27 19.70 15.59
N PRO A 130 6.29 20.61 15.44
CA PRO A 130 5.10 20.53 16.27
C PRO A 130 4.45 19.16 16.04
N GLU A 131 4.02 18.51 17.13
CA GLU A 131 3.18 17.31 17.02
C GLU A 131 1.99 17.66 16.14
N ALA A 132 1.83 16.96 15.03
CA ALA A 132 0.80 17.25 14.05
C ALA A 132 -0.59 17.22 14.72
N THR A 133 -1.18 18.38 14.96
CA THR A 133 -2.56 18.50 15.42
C THR A 133 -3.49 18.16 14.27
N GLU A 134 -4.49 17.31 14.55
CA GLU A 134 -5.54 16.97 13.58
C GLU A 134 -6.31 18.24 13.20
N GLY A 135 -6.02 18.82 12.03
CA GLY A 135 -6.74 19.99 11.54
C GLY A 135 -5.95 20.93 10.64
N ASP A 136 -4.62 20.81 10.55
CA ASP A 136 -3.85 21.80 9.81
C ASP A 136 -3.88 21.57 8.29
N LYS A 137 -4.84 22.24 7.65
CA LYS A 137 -5.12 22.17 6.20
C LYS A 137 -4.16 23.01 5.35
N GLY A 138 -3.15 23.67 5.95
CA GLY A 138 -2.33 24.67 5.25
C GLY A 138 -0.84 24.38 5.11
N GLU A 139 -0.25 23.51 5.93
CA GLU A 139 1.22 23.41 5.94
C GLU A 139 1.79 22.60 4.76
N GLU A 140 2.79 23.15 4.08
CA GLU A 140 3.56 22.50 3.02
C GLU A 140 4.18 21.18 3.51
N ILE A 141 4.16 20.15 2.65
CA ILE A 141 4.72 18.82 2.99
C ILE A 141 6.25 18.88 3.07
N PHE A 142 6.85 19.74 2.24
CA PHE A 142 8.27 20.05 2.21
C PHE A 142 8.48 21.40 1.53
N VAL A 143 9.63 22.04 1.79
CA VAL A 143 10.15 23.19 1.06
C VAL A 143 11.36 22.73 0.24
N TYR A 144 11.37 22.97 -1.07
CA TYR A 144 12.47 22.58 -1.96
C TYR A 144 13.29 23.79 -2.40
N SER A 145 14.60 23.74 -2.16
CA SER A 145 15.55 24.81 -2.51
C SER A 145 16.17 24.66 -3.90
N GLY A 146 15.95 23.52 -4.57
CA GLY A 146 16.64 23.14 -5.81
C GLY A 146 17.73 22.08 -5.60
N GLU A 147 18.26 21.96 -4.38
CA GLU A 147 19.31 20.99 -4.03
C GLU A 147 18.87 20.06 -2.89
N ASP A 148 18.16 20.60 -1.90
CA ASP A 148 17.65 19.87 -0.76
C ASP A 148 16.18 20.19 -0.45
N CYS A 149 15.56 19.31 0.35
CA CYS A 149 14.24 19.48 0.89
C CYS A 149 14.27 19.60 2.41
N ILE A 150 13.59 20.62 2.92
CA ILE A 150 13.26 20.73 4.34
C ILE A 150 11.87 20.13 4.52
N VAL A 151 11.75 19.12 5.39
CA VAL A 151 10.49 18.46 5.76
C VAL A 151 10.04 19.02 7.11
N PRO A 152 8.99 19.87 7.15
CA PRO A 152 8.51 20.47 8.38
C PRO A 152 7.93 19.44 9.36
N CYS A 153 7.27 18.40 8.85
CA CYS A 153 6.65 17.34 9.66
C CYS A 153 6.82 15.96 9.03
N ILE A 154 7.67 15.12 9.62
CA ILE A 154 7.95 13.77 9.12
C ILE A 154 6.72 12.85 9.18
N ASN A 155 5.89 12.99 10.21
CA ASN A 155 4.67 12.19 10.36
C ASN A 155 3.64 12.53 9.27
N LYS A 156 3.51 13.81 8.91
CA LYS A 156 2.65 14.27 7.82
C LYS A 156 3.14 13.74 6.47
N LEU A 157 4.45 13.86 6.19
CA LEU A 157 5.06 13.29 4.99
C LEU A 157 4.80 11.78 4.90
N TRP A 158 5.03 11.06 6.01
CA TRP A 158 4.82 9.61 6.06
C TRP A 158 3.37 9.23 5.80
N LYS A 159 2.42 9.85 6.51
CA LYS A 159 0.98 9.58 6.35
C LYS A 159 0.53 9.76 4.90
N LEU A 160 0.88 10.89 4.29
CA LEU A 160 0.51 11.18 2.90
C LEU A 160 1.20 10.21 1.92
N SER A 161 2.45 9.84 2.18
CA SER A 161 3.18 8.88 1.33
C SER A 161 2.57 7.47 1.42
N VAL A 162 2.10 7.06 2.60
CA VAL A 162 1.34 5.81 2.80
C VAL A 162 0.02 5.87 2.03
N GLU A 163 -0.76 6.94 2.18
CA GLU A 163 -2.03 7.11 1.45
C GLU A 163 -1.82 7.04 -0.07
N ARG A 164 -0.73 7.62 -0.58
CA ARG A 164 -0.40 7.55 -2.01
C ARG A 164 0.07 6.15 -2.43
N MET A 165 0.85 5.45 -1.61
CA MET A 165 1.22 4.05 -1.86
C MET A 165 -0.01 3.14 -1.90
N ASP A 166 -0.96 3.32 -0.97
CA ASP A 166 -2.22 2.57 -0.95
C ASP A 166 -2.96 2.74 -2.28
N LYS A 167 -3.07 3.97 -2.79
CA LYS A 167 -3.69 4.25 -4.11
C LYS A 167 -2.92 3.59 -5.26
N ILE A 168 -1.59 3.61 -5.24
CA ILE A 168 -0.76 2.95 -6.25
C ILE A 168 -1.03 1.45 -6.28
N LEU A 169 -1.07 0.81 -5.10
CA LEU A 169 -1.37 -0.62 -4.96
C LEU A 169 -2.77 -0.95 -5.50
N ILE A 170 -3.76 -0.10 -5.23
CA ILE A 170 -5.14 -0.27 -5.71
C ILE A 170 -5.21 -0.16 -7.24
N LEU A 171 -4.67 0.93 -7.80
CA LEU A 171 -4.72 1.24 -9.23
C LEU A 171 -3.96 0.25 -10.11
N GLY A 172 -2.96 -0.44 -9.54
CA GLY A 172 -1.88 -1.07 -10.30
C GLY A 172 -2.34 -1.83 -11.55
N ARG A 173 -1.76 -1.49 -12.71
CA ARG A 173 -1.54 -2.36 -13.87
C ARG A 173 -0.87 -1.57 -14.98
N GLU A 174 0.44 -1.42 -14.84
CA GLU A 174 1.40 -1.22 -15.92
C GLU A 174 2.75 -1.77 -15.45
N PRO A 175 3.70 -2.11 -16.35
CA PRO A 175 4.97 -2.73 -15.97
C PRO A 175 5.95 -1.71 -15.35
N TYR A 176 5.50 -1.05 -14.29
CA TYR A 176 6.33 -0.15 -13.49
C TYR A 176 7.31 -0.95 -12.65
N LYS A 177 8.53 -0.43 -12.52
CA LYS A 177 9.50 -0.97 -11.58
C LYS A 177 9.05 -0.65 -10.15
N GLU A 178 9.38 -1.53 -9.20
CA GLU A 178 9.04 -1.31 -7.78
C GLU A 178 9.58 0.04 -7.25
N ILE A 179 10.77 0.45 -7.70
CA ILE A 179 11.34 1.76 -7.33
C ILE A 179 10.53 2.94 -7.87
N GLU A 180 9.90 2.80 -9.04
CA GLU A 180 9.05 3.84 -9.63
C GLU A 180 7.75 3.98 -8.82
N LEU A 181 7.21 2.87 -8.30
CA LEU A 181 6.07 2.89 -7.38
C LEU A 181 6.43 3.63 -6.09
N VAL A 182 7.62 3.37 -5.53
CA VAL A 182 8.12 4.03 -4.32
C VAL A 182 8.40 5.52 -4.54
N TYR A 183 9.03 5.90 -5.66
CA TYR A 183 9.26 7.31 -5.96
C TYR A 183 7.97 8.07 -6.25
N ALA A 184 6.98 7.40 -6.87
CA ALA A 184 5.67 7.98 -7.09
C ALA A 184 4.90 8.21 -5.78
N SER A 185 5.03 7.32 -4.78
CA SER A 185 4.36 7.50 -3.48
C SER A 185 4.97 8.63 -2.66
N LEU A 186 6.28 8.87 -2.79
CA LEU A 186 6.96 9.98 -2.13
C LEU A 186 6.65 11.31 -2.82
N TYR A 187 6.46 12.38 -2.04
CA TYR A 187 6.07 13.70 -2.54
C TYR A 187 7.23 14.51 -3.15
N PHE A 188 8.46 14.02 -3.04
CA PHE A 188 9.65 14.74 -3.46
C PHE A 188 9.73 14.97 -4.99
N PRO A 189 10.41 16.04 -5.44
CA PRO A 189 10.76 16.23 -6.85
C PRO A 189 11.53 15.02 -7.42
N CYS A 190 11.34 14.71 -8.69
CA CYS A 190 12.01 13.56 -9.31
C CYS A 190 13.53 13.76 -9.40
N GLU A 191 13.96 15.01 -9.48
CA GLU A 191 15.34 15.47 -9.51
C GLU A 191 16.12 14.92 -8.31
N MET A 192 15.49 14.87 -7.13
CA MET A 192 16.10 14.34 -5.91
C MET A 192 16.47 12.86 -6.02
N PHE A 193 15.64 12.08 -6.71
CA PHE A 193 15.91 10.66 -6.91
C PHE A 193 17.03 10.40 -7.92
N GLY A 194 17.37 11.38 -8.75
CA GLY A 194 18.52 11.31 -9.67
C GLY A 194 19.87 11.23 -8.93
N PHE A 195 19.92 11.65 -7.67
CA PHE A 195 21.09 11.49 -6.80
C PHE A 195 21.21 10.10 -6.15
N LEU A 196 20.21 9.24 -6.36
CA LEU A 196 20.22 7.84 -5.93
C LEU A 196 20.70 6.93 -7.08
N SER A 197 21.29 5.79 -6.75
CA SER A 197 21.87 4.85 -7.74
C SER A 197 20.84 4.02 -8.51
N PHE A 198 19.55 4.15 -8.21
CA PHE A 198 18.51 3.32 -8.80
C PHE A 198 17.94 3.96 -10.08
N SER A 199 18.09 3.28 -11.22
CA SER A 199 17.54 3.75 -12.49
C SER A 199 16.01 3.70 -12.51
N PHE A 200 15.39 4.79 -12.96
CA PHE A 200 13.93 4.92 -13.05
C PHE A 200 13.52 5.82 -14.23
N SER A 201 12.28 5.68 -14.70
CA SER A 201 11.69 6.60 -15.67
C SER A 201 10.92 7.72 -14.96
N LYS A 202 11.34 8.97 -15.18
CA LYS A 202 10.64 10.16 -14.66
C LYS A 202 9.20 10.23 -15.17
N ASP A 203 8.97 9.88 -16.44
CA ASP A 203 7.64 9.87 -17.04
C ASP A 203 6.71 8.86 -16.37
N ASN A 204 7.22 7.68 -16.02
CA ASN A 204 6.46 6.67 -15.28
C ASN A 204 6.05 7.18 -13.90
N VAL A 205 6.97 7.81 -13.17
CA VAL A 205 6.70 8.37 -11.83
C VAL A 205 5.63 9.47 -11.91
N ILE A 206 5.74 10.38 -12.88
CA ILE A 206 4.75 11.45 -13.09
C ILE A 206 3.38 10.87 -13.45
N ARG A 207 3.33 9.90 -14.36
CA ARG A 207 2.09 9.23 -14.77
C ARG A 207 1.40 8.55 -13.60
N LEU A 208 2.15 7.86 -12.74
CA LEU A 208 1.63 7.25 -11.51
C LEU A 208 1.06 8.30 -10.53
N ARG A 209 1.77 9.42 -10.33
CA ARG A 209 1.29 10.51 -9.46
C ARG A 209 -0.04 11.09 -9.98
N ASN A 210 -0.12 11.37 -11.27
CA ASN A 210 -1.34 11.87 -11.91
C ASN A 210 -2.52 10.88 -11.80
N ALA A 211 -2.24 9.58 -11.94
CA ALA A 211 -3.26 8.54 -11.75
C ALA A 211 -3.76 8.51 -10.30
N CYS A 212 -2.88 8.68 -9.31
CA CYS A 212 -3.26 8.72 -7.89
C CYS A 212 -4.08 9.96 -7.52
N GLU A 213 -3.82 11.10 -8.16
CA GLU A 213 -4.56 12.35 -7.96
C GLU A 213 -5.97 12.29 -8.56
N SER A 214 -6.11 11.62 -9.70
CA SER A 214 -7.41 11.42 -10.36
C SER A 214 -8.24 10.26 -9.77
N PHE A 215 -7.62 9.36 -9.00
CA PHE A 215 -8.31 8.23 -8.39
C PHE A 215 -9.36 8.66 -7.36
N ARG A 216 -10.58 8.17 -7.57
CA ARG A 216 -11.67 8.26 -6.60
C ARG A 216 -11.99 6.86 -6.08
N PRO A 217 -12.07 6.66 -4.76
CA PRO A 217 -12.52 5.39 -4.19
C PRO A 217 -13.85 4.93 -4.79
N PRO A 218 -14.03 3.63 -5.04
CA PRO A 218 -15.34 3.10 -5.42
C PRO A 218 -16.37 3.42 -4.32
N GLU A 219 -17.59 3.81 -4.71
CA GLU A 219 -18.67 3.99 -3.74
C GLU A 219 -18.97 2.65 -3.05
N THR A 220 -18.77 2.59 -1.73
CA THR A 220 -19.18 1.45 -0.91
C THR A 220 -20.71 1.43 -0.83
N LYS A 221 -21.34 0.52 -1.58
CA LYS A 221 -22.78 0.21 -1.48
C LYS A 221 -23.08 -0.78 -0.37
#